data_AF-A0A852TEW4-F1
#
_entry.id   AF-A0A852TEW4-F1
#
_cell.length_a   1.000
_cell.length_b   1.000
_cell.length_c   1.000
_cell.angle_alpha   90.00
_cell.angle_beta   90.00
_cell.angle_gamma   90.00
#
_symmetry.space_group_name_H-M   'P 1'
#
loop_
_entity.id
_entity.type
_entity.pdbx_description
1 polymer ?
#
loop_
_entity_poly.entity_id
_entity_poly.type
_entity_poly.pdbx_seq_one_letter_code
_entity_poly.pdbx_strand_id
1 'polypeptide(L)' 'MKEIRIGNTVGRIVSPLMELTKEERKRYFEEELRKGNPVLKELERIVNESYWRRNGKGRRS' A
#
# COMPACT_ATOMS: atom_id res chain seq x y z
N MET A 1 14.84 -6.56 -6.60
CA MET A 1 14.70 -5.40 -7.51
C MET A 1 13.75 -5.75 -8.64
N LYS A 2 12.80 -4.87 -9.00
CA LYS A 2 11.93 -5.07 -10.18
C LYS A 2 11.97 -3.85 -11.07
N GLU A 3 12.17 -4.08 -12.36
CA GLU A 3 12.06 -3.06 -13.40
C GLU A 3 10.65 -3.11 -14.00
N ILE A 4 10.03 -1.95 -14.15
CA ILE A 4 8.70 -1.81 -14.74
C ILE A 4 8.81 -0.77 -15.85
N ARG A 5 8.36 -1.12 -17.06
CA ARG A 5 8.26 -0.19 -18.19
C ARG A 5 6.83 0.22 -18.41
N ILE A 6 6.59 1.53 -18.51
CA ILE A 6 5.31 2.12 -18.89
C ILE A 6 5.61 3.13 -20.00
N GLY A 7 5.25 2.80 -21.25
CA GLY A 7 5.65 3.58 -22.43
C GLY A 7 7.17 3.66 -22.54
N ASN A 8 7.70 4.89 -22.61
CA ASN A 8 9.15 5.15 -22.66
C ASN A 8 9.80 5.28 -21.27
N THR A 9 9.02 5.23 -20.20
CA THR A 9 9.53 5.42 -18.83
C THR A 9 9.93 4.09 -18.21
N VAL A 10 11.15 4.03 -17.68
CA VAL A 10 11.67 2.90 -16.91
C VAL A 10 11.65 3.24 -15.42
N GLY A 11 10.79 2.55 -14.67
CA GLY A 11 10.74 2.62 -13.21
C GLY A 11 11.50 1.47 -12.58
N ARG A 12 12.46 1.78 -11.69
CA ARG A 12 13.24 0.78 -10.96
C ARG A 12 12.84 0.78 -9.49
N ILE A 13 12.21 -0.31 -9.05
CA ILE A 13 11.84 -0.49 -7.64
C ILE A 13 12.91 -1.33 -6.95
N VAL A 14 13.67 -0.67 -6.07
CA VAL A 14 14.66 -1.31 -5.19
C VAL A 14 14.07 -1.37 -3.79
N SER A 15 13.42 -2.48 -3.47
CA SER A 15 12.89 -2.75 -2.13
C SER A 15 13.19 -4.20 -1.75
N PRO A 16 13.70 -4.46 -0.52
CA PRO A 16 13.90 -5.82 0.00
C PRO A 16 12.61 -6.63 0.03
N LEU A 17 11.46 -5.94 0.18
CA LEU A 17 10.14 -6.57 0.15
C LEU A 17 9.85 -7.23 -1.20
N MET A 18 10.53 -6.83 -2.27
CA MET A 18 10.32 -7.45 -3.58
C MET A 18 10.91 -8.85 -3.70
N GLU A 19 11.85 -9.22 -2.83
CA GLU A 19 12.48 -10.54 -2.81
C GLU A 19 11.68 -11.55 -1.99
N LEU A 20 10.76 -11.07 -1.15
CA LEU A 20 9.85 -11.90 -0.38
C LEU A 20 8.83 -12.60 -1.29
N THR A 21 8.56 -13.87 -0.99
CA THR A 21 7.42 -14.62 -1.53
C THR A 21 6.10 -13.96 -1.12
N LYS A 22 5.00 -14.35 -1.78
CA LYS A 22 3.67 -13.81 -1.49
C LYS A 22 3.26 -14.02 -0.03
N GLU A 23 3.62 -15.16 0.54
CA GLU A 23 3.32 -15.53 1.93
C GLU A 23 4.20 -14.78 2.92
N GLU A 24 5.48 -14.60 2.61
CA GLU A 24 6.39 -13.79 3.45
C GLU A 24 6.01 -12.32 3.45
N ARG A 25 5.61 -11.76 2.30
CA ARG A 25 5.04 -10.41 2.26
C ARG A 25 3.83 -10.29 3.15
N LYS A 26 2.90 -11.24 3.07
CA LYS A 26 1.68 -11.22 3.89
C LYS A 26 2.03 -11.19 5.38
N ARG A 27 2.93 -12.06 5.83
CA ARG A 27 3.41 -12.10 7.22
C ARG A 27 4.09 -10.80 7.64
N TYR A 28 4.98 -10.27 6.81
CA TYR A 28 5.64 -8.99 7.06
C TYR A 28 4.63 -7.85 7.22
N PHE A 29 3.62 -7.78 6.33
CA PHE A 29 2.56 -6.78 6.43
C PHE A 29 1.73 -6.93 7.71
N GLU A 30 1.34 -8.16 8.08
CA GLU A 30 0.58 -8.42 9.31
C GLU A 30 1.37 -8.05 10.58
N GLU A 31 2.68 -8.35 10.61
CA GLU A 31 3.54 -7.97 11.73
C GLU A 31 3.74 -6.46 11.84
N GLU A 32 3.98 -5.77 10.72
CA GLU A 32 4.13 -4.31 10.70
C GLU A 32 2.81 -3.61 11.07
N LEU A 33 1.66 -4.17 10.67
CA LEU A 33 0.36 -3.69 11.10
C LEU A 33 0.19 -3.85 12.62
N ARG A 34 0.58 -5.01 13.17
CA ARG A 34 0.53 -5.29 14.62
C ARG A 34 1.45 -4.37 15.43
N LYS A 35 2.62 -4.01 14.89
CA LYS A 35 3.54 -3.03 15.49
C LYS A 35 3.00 -1.59 15.43
N GLY A 36 1.92 -1.36 14.68
CA GLY A 36 1.31 -0.05 14.54
C GLY A 36 2.11 0.88 13.63
N ASN A 37 2.72 0.35 12.56
CA ASN A 37 3.50 1.14 11.62
C ASN A 37 2.67 2.33 11.08
N PRO A 38 3.10 3.59 11.30
CA PRO A 38 2.33 4.78 10.97
C PRO A 38 2.06 4.91 9.46
N VAL A 39 2.95 4.38 8.61
CA VAL A 39 2.78 4.42 7.15
C VAL A 39 1.62 3.53 6.72
N LEU A 40 1.44 2.36 7.34
CA LEU A 40 0.31 1.48 7.02
C LEU A 40 -1.02 2.09 7.45
N LYS A 41 -1.07 2.76 8.61
CA LYS A 41 -2.25 3.52 9.05
C LYS A 41 -2.57 4.69 8.13
N GLU A 42 -1.55 5.38 7.63
CA GLU A 42 -1.76 6.47 6.67
C GLU A 42 -2.28 5.95 5.32
N LEU A 43 -1.77 4.82 4.83
CA LEU A 43 -2.30 4.14 3.65
C LEU A 43 -3.75 3.69 3.84
N GLU A 44 -4.08 3.10 4.99
CA GLU A 44 -5.46 2.75 5.35
C GLU A 44 -6.38 3.99 5.31
N ARG A 45 -5.94 5.10 5.91
CA ARG A 45 -6.67 6.37 5.87
C ARG A 45 -6.89 6.85 4.43
N ILE A 46 -5.85 6.86 3.59
CA ILE A 46 -5.95 7.31 2.19
C ILE A 46 -6.90 6.43 1.39
N VAL A 47 -6.82 5.11 1.55
CA VAL A 47 -7.73 4.16 0.88
C VAL A 47 -9.15 4.39 1.33
N ASN A 48 -9.38 4.47 2.65
CA ASN A 48 -10.69 4.77 3.21
C ASN A 48 -11.21 6.10 2.66
N GLU A 49 -10.47 7.20 2.76
CA GLU A 49 -10.89 8.50 2.25
C GLU A 49 -11.18 8.48 0.75
N SER A 50 -10.41 7.74 -0.05
CA SER A 50 -10.64 7.57 -1.49
C SER A 50 -11.94 6.81 -1.78
N TYR A 51 -12.21 5.72 -1.04
CA TYR A 51 -13.46 4.96 -1.14
C TYR A 51 -14.67 5.74 -0.63
N TRP A 52 -14.54 6.44 0.50
CA TRP A 52 -15.61 7.29 1.07
C TRP A 52 -15.91 8.49 0.16
N ARG A 53 -14.89 9.12 -0.45
CA ARG A 53 -15.09 10.19 -1.44
C ARG A 53 -15.74 9.68 -2.72
N ARG A 54 -15.41 8.47 -3.18
CA ARG A 54 -16.04 7.87 -4.37
C ARG A 54 -17.49 7.45 -4.14
N ASN A 55 -17.83 7.01 -2.93
CA ASN A 55 -19.14 6.42 -2.63
C ASN A 55 -20.20 7.40 -2.09
N GLY A 56 -19.91 8.69 -1.97
CA GLY A 56 -20.94 9.75 -1.95
C GLY A 56 -22.14 9.56 -1.00
N LYS A 57 -21.99 8.88 0.14
CA LYS A 57 -22.96 8.98 1.24
C LYS A 57 -22.38 9.95 2.26
N GLY A 58 -22.92 11.17 2.19
CA GLY A 58 -22.42 12.35 2.86
C GLY A 58 -22.25 12.19 4.37
N ARG A 59 -21.23 12.88 4.88
CA ARG A 59 -21.24 13.37 6.25
C ARG A 59 -22.49 14.24 6.41
N ARG A 60 -23.54 13.71 7.03
CA ARG A 60 -24.45 14.56 7.81
C ARG A 60 -23.81 14.70 9.18
N SER A 61 -23.41 15.95 9.43
CA SER A 61 -23.40 16.65 10.71
C SER A 61 -24.00 15.89 11.88
#